data_AF-A0A961VHP4-F1
#
_entry.id   AF-A0A961VHP4-F1
#
_cell.length_a   1.000
_cell.length_b   1.000
_cell.length_c   1.000
_cell.angle_alpha   90.00
_cell.angle_beta   90.00
_cell.angle_gamma   90.00
#
_symmetry.space_group_name_H-M   'P 1'
#
loop_
_entity.id
_entity.type
_entity.pdbx_description
1 polymer ?
#
loop_
_entity_poly.entity_id
_entity_poly.type
_entity_poly.pdbx_seq_one_letter_code
_entity_poly.pdbx_strand_id
1 'polypeptide(L)'
;MTAQVIDHETFPESEAAVGTGGWFSRNRPVIIRHAIINLFMIIIIAPLVWVGMMSIKSRPDAMKGAFWPKNFDFTHYSYVFEKIDTLPINLFNSIYVTAATVLLTTVCAVLAGYALVHLKAKGSGIVVAVL
;
A
#
# COMPACT_ATOMS: atom_id res chain seq x y z
N MET A 1 7.48 -11.05 75.14
CA MET A 1 8.20 -10.11 74.25
C MET A 1 9.43 -10.83 73.71
N THR A 2 9.30 -11.48 72.56
CA THR A 2 10.40 -12.17 71.86
C THR A 2 10.39 -11.64 70.44
N ALA A 3 11.37 -10.79 70.12
CA ALA A 3 11.55 -10.22 68.79
C ALA A 3 11.96 -11.34 67.83
N GLN A 4 11.11 -11.63 66.85
CA GLN A 4 11.41 -12.52 65.75
C GLN A 4 12.39 -11.79 64.82
N VAL A 5 13.59 -12.36 64.70
CA VAL A 5 14.59 -12.00 63.69
C VAL A 5 13.99 -12.34 62.34
N ILE A 6 13.77 -11.33 61.50
CA ILE A 6 13.33 -11.50 60.11
C ILE A 6 14.58 -11.88 59.32
N ASP A 7 14.67 -13.16 58.95
CA ASP A 7 15.69 -13.68 58.06
C ASP A 7 15.62 -12.97 56.70
N HIS A 8 16.78 -12.49 56.24
CA HIS A 8 17.00 -11.99 54.90
C HIS A 8 16.91 -13.18 53.92
N GLU A 9 15.69 -13.51 53.50
CA GLU A 9 15.44 -14.35 52.34
C GLU A 9 15.95 -13.58 51.11
N THR A 10 17.18 -13.90 50.71
CA THR A 10 17.79 -13.54 49.43
C THR A 10 16.81 -13.87 48.31
N PHE A 11 16.27 -12.84 47.66
CA PHE A 11 15.50 -13.01 46.44
C PHE A 11 16.32 -13.88 45.47
N PRO A 12 15.79 -14.99 44.95
CA PRO A 12 16.46 -15.69 43.87
C PRO A 12 16.57 -14.68 42.73
N GLU A 13 17.80 -14.29 42.41
CA GLU A 13 18.08 -13.54 41.20
C GLU A 13 17.45 -14.36 40.08
N SER A 14 16.35 -13.84 39.55
CA SER A 14 15.83 -14.28 38.27
C SER A 14 16.99 -14.05 37.31
N GLU A 15 17.77 -15.10 37.07
CA GLU A 15 18.59 -15.29 35.89
C GLU A 15 17.62 -15.18 34.72
N ALA A 16 17.28 -13.94 34.40
CA ALA A 16 16.73 -13.55 33.15
C ALA A 16 17.72 -14.13 32.16
N ALA A 17 17.33 -15.23 31.52
CA ALA A 17 18.07 -15.84 30.44
C ALA A 17 18.27 -14.73 29.40
N VAL A 18 19.40 -14.04 29.52
CA VAL A 18 19.90 -13.08 28.56
C VAL A 18 20.25 -13.96 27.38
N GLY A 19 19.24 -14.19 26.54
CA GLY A 19 19.40 -14.98 25.33
C GLY A 19 20.56 -14.36 24.57
N THR A 20 21.67 -15.10 24.52
CA THR A 20 22.91 -14.76 23.83
C THR A 20 22.75 -14.85 22.31
N GLY A 21 21.54 -14.55 21.80
CA GLY A 21 21.28 -14.32 20.39
C GLY A 21 21.59 -12.87 20.08
N GLY A 22 22.72 -12.62 19.40
CA GLY A 22 23.07 -11.27 18.94
C GLY A 22 21.89 -10.59 18.23
N TRP A 23 21.72 -9.28 18.46
CA TRP A 23 20.60 -8.47 17.95
C TRP A 23 20.25 -8.74 16.46
N PHE A 24 21.27 -9.00 15.64
CA PHE A 24 21.14 -9.34 14.22
C PHE A 24 20.45 -10.69 13.94
N SER A 25 20.66 -11.74 14.73
CA SER A 25 20.05 -13.05 14.49
C SER A 25 18.56 -13.05 14.83
N ARG A 26 18.17 -12.29 15.86
CA ARG A 26 16.76 -12.11 16.26
C ARG A 26 15.98 -11.27 15.23
N ASN A 27 16.63 -10.30 14.60
CA ASN A 27 15.99 -9.36 13.66
C ASN A 27 16.17 -9.72 12.18
N ARG A 28 16.96 -10.75 11.85
CA ARG A 28 17.19 -11.24 10.48
C ARG A 28 15.91 -11.42 9.65
N PRO A 29 14.83 -12.08 10.13
CA PRO A 29 13.61 -12.23 9.34
C PRO A 29 12.90 -10.89 9.08
N VAL A 30 12.99 -9.94 10.02
CA VAL A 30 12.41 -8.60 9.88
C VAL A 30 13.16 -7.81 8.81
N ILE A 31 14.49 -7.83 8.83
CA ILE A 31 15.33 -7.15 7.84
C ILE A 31 15.07 -7.71 6.44
N ILE A 32 15.00 -9.04 6.30
CA ILE A 32 14.70 -9.70 5.02
C ILE A 32 13.32 -9.28 4.50
N ARG A 33 12.28 -9.29 5.35
CA ARG A 33 10.93 -8.85 4.95
C ARG A 33 10.94 -7.41 4.45
N HIS A 34 11.57 -6.49 5.19
CA HIS A 34 11.62 -5.07 4.79
C HIS A 34 12.45 -4.87 3.53
N ALA A 35 13.54 -5.62 3.35
CA ALA A 35 14.34 -5.57 2.13
C ALA A 35 13.54 -6.02 0.91
N ILE A 36 12.77 -7.11 1.03
CA ILE A 36 11.88 -7.58 -0.04
C ILE A 36 10.82 -6.54 -0.37
N ILE A 37 10.13 -5.98 0.62
CA ILE A 37 9.10 -4.96 0.41
C ILE A 37 9.69 -3.72 -0.30
N ASN A 38 10.85 -3.25 0.14
CA ASN A 38 11.53 -2.11 -0.47
C ASN A 38 11.96 -2.41 -1.92
N LEU A 39 12.44 -3.62 -2.20
CA LEU A 39 12.80 -4.03 -3.56
C LEU A 39 11.58 -3.97 -4.50
N PHE A 40 10.46 -4.55 -4.09
CA PHE A 40 9.21 -4.49 -4.87
C PHE A 40 8.71 -3.06 -5.03
N MET A 41 8.82 -2.24 -3.98
CA MET A 41 8.46 -0.82 -4.04
C MET A 41 9.27 -0.08 -5.10
N ILE A 42 10.60 -0.27 -5.15
CA ILE A 42 11.47 0.37 -6.15
C ILE A 42 11.09 -0.10 -7.55
N ILE A 43 10.83 -1.39 -7.76
CA ILE A 43 10.44 -1.94 -9.06
C ILE A 43 9.12 -1.33 -9.56
N ILE A 44 8.16 -1.07 -8.68
CA ILE A 44 6.87 -0.47 -9.02
C ILE A 44 6.99 1.05 -9.23
N ILE A 45 7.77 1.74 -8.39
CA ILE A 45 7.91 3.21 -8.46
C ILE A 45 8.78 3.63 -9.64
N ALA A 46 9.81 2.85 -10.00
CA ALA A 46 10.71 3.17 -11.11
C ALA A 46 9.99 3.51 -12.43
N PRO A 47 9.04 2.71 -12.95
CA PRO A 47 8.31 3.05 -14.17
C PRO A 47 7.37 4.25 -13.98
N LEU A 48 6.81 4.47 -12.79
CA LEU A 48 5.98 5.64 -12.51
C LEU A 48 6.80 6.93 -12.54
N VAL A 49 7.99 6.91 -11.95
CA VAL A 49 8.93 8.04 -12.00
C VAL A 49 9.38 8.28 -13.43
N TRP A 50 9.64 7.24 -14.21
CA TRP A 50 9.97 7.35 -15.63
C TRP A 50 8.87 8.04 -16.44
N VAL A 51 7.61 7.61 -16.27
CA VAL A 51 6.46 8.23 -16.93
C VAL A 51 6.28 9.68 -16.48
N GLY A 52 6.45 9.97 -15.20
CA GLY A 52 6.41 11.33 -14.66
C GLY A 52 7.49 12.24 -15.27
N MET A 53 8.73 11.76 -15.38
CA MET A 53 9.82 12.49 -16.02
C MET A 53 9.56 12.74 -17.51
N MET A 54 9.01 11.75 -18.23
CA MET A 54 8.60 11.90 -19.63
C MET A 54 7.51 12.95 -19.81
N SER A 55 6.58 13.08 -18.85
CA SER A 55 5.51 14.09 -18.90
C SER A 55 6.01 15.54 -18.77
N ILE A 56 7.20 15.75 -18.19
CA ILE A 56 7.78 17.08 -17.94
C ILE A 56 8.80 17.47 -19.04
N LYS A 57 9.16 16.52 -19.91
CA LYS A 57 10.22 16.68 -20.92
C LYS A 57 9.66 17.28 -22.22
N SER A 58 10.33 18.29 -22.77
CA SER A 58 9.97 18.91 -24.05
C SER A 58 10.08 17.92 -25.24
N ARG A 59 9.17 18.01 -26.23
CA ARG A 59 9.05 17.11 -27.42
C ARG A 59 10.38 16.73 -28.11
N PRO A 60 11.32 17.64 -28.38
CA PRO A 60 12.59 17.28 -29.04
C PRO A 60 13.59 16.54 -28.14
N ASP A 61 13.43 16.60 -26.81
CA ASP A 61 14.27 15.88 -25.83
C ASP A 61 13.71 14.49 -25.48
N ALA A 62 12.41 14.25 -25.71
CA ALA A 62 11.78 12.93 -25.61
C ALA A 62 12.28 11.96 -26.72
N MET A 63 12.57 12.49 -27.91
CA MET A 63 13.08 11.70 -29.04
C MET A 63 14.58 11.34 -28.93
N LYS A 64 15.33 12.00 -28.04
CA LYS A 64 16.79 11.84 -27.92
C LYS A 64 17.25 10.86 -26.82
N GLY A 65 16.32 10.22 -26.09
CA GLY A 65 16.65 9.13 -25.16
C GLY A 65 17.46 9.50 -23.91
N ALA A 66 17.71 10.78 -23.62
CA ALA A 66 18.46 11.18 -22.42
C ALA A 66 17.64 10.89 -21.13
N PHE A 67 18.25 10.22 -20.14
CA PHE A 67 17.61 9.89 -18.85
C PHE A 67 17.25 11.14 -18.02
N TRP A 68 17.97 12.26 -18.20
CA TRP A 68 17.76 13.52 -17.48
C TRP A 68 17.32 14.65 -18.43
N PRO A 69 16.22 15.38 -18.15
CA PRO A 69 15.78 16.51 -18.97
C PRO A 69 16.76 17.68 -18.85
N LYS A 70 17.16 18.28 -19.98
CA LYS A 70 17.98 19.50 -20.00
C LYS A 70 17.14 20.77 -19.90
N ASN A 71 15.87 20.69 -20.31
CA ASN A 71 14.91 21.78 -20.28
C ASN A 71 13.62 21.28 -19.63
N PHE A 72 13.23 21.90 -18.53
CA PHE A 72 11.94 21.67 -17.89
C PHE A 72 10.91 22.51 -18.65
N ASP A 73 9.97 21.85 -19.34
CA ASP A 73 8.99 22.53 -20.18
C ASP A 73 7.58 22.24 -19.66
N PHE A 74 6.98 23.25 -19.02
CA PHE A 74 5.64 23.16 -18.44
C PHE A 74 4.54 23.57 -19.43
N THR A 75 4.88 23.96 -20.66
CA THR A 75 3.89 24.36 -21.67
C THR A 75 2.98 23.20 -22.11
N HIS A 76 3.39 21.95 -21.89
CA HIS A 76 2.54 20.79 -22.13
C HIS A 76 1.31 20.73 -21.22
N TYR A 77 1.45 21.15 -19.95
CA TYR A 77 0.32 21.17 -19.03
C TYR A 77 -0.68 22.27 -19.40
N SER A 78 -0.20 23.49 -19.71
CA SER A 78 -1.10 24.57 -20.14
C SER A 78 -1.77 24.27 -21.49
N TYR A 79 -1.04 23.67 -22.44
CA TYR A 79 -1.61 23.25 -23.73
C TYR A 79 -2.75 22.24 -23.56
N VAL A 80 -2.58 21.25 -22.67
CA VAL A 80 -3.59 20.22 -22.40
C VAL A 80 -4.89 20.85 -21.87
N PHE A 81 -4.81 21.83 -20.98
CA PHE A 81 -5.99 22.52 -20.44
C PHE A 81 -6.61 23.56 -21.40
N GLU A 82 -5.81 24.23 -22.25
CA GLU A 82 -6.30 25.29 -23.15
C GLU A 82 -6.73 24.79 -24.53
N LYS A 83 -6.13 23.71 -25.05
CA LYS A 83 -6.37 23.22 -26.42
C LYS A 83 -7.25 21.99 -26.49
N ILE A 84 -7.51 21.31 -25.37
CA ILE A 84 -8.32 20.10 -25.34
C ILE A 84 -9.58 20.33 -24.52
N ASP A 85 -10.58 20.95 -25.17
CA ASP A 85 -11.88 21.26 -24.58
C ASP A 85 -12.62 20.01 -24.05
N THR A 86 -12.28 18.83 -24.57
CA THR A 86 -12.89 17.55 -24.18
C THR A 86 -12.27 16.91 -22.94
N LEU A 87 -11.12 17.40 -22.44
CA LEU A 87 -10.49 16.79 -21.26
C LEU A 87 -11.27 16.97 -19.96
N PRO A 88 -11.77 18.17 -19.61
CA PRO A 88 -12.55 18.36 -18.39
C PRO A 88 -13.81 17.49 -18.36
N ILE A 89 -14.52 17.40 -19.50
CA ILE A 89 -15.74 16.59 -19.62
C ILE A 89 -15.44 15.09 -19.56
N ASN A 90 -14.38 14.61 -20.20
CA ASN A 90 -14.00 13.19 -20.18
C ASN A 90 -13.51 12.75 -18.79
N LEU A 91 -12.76 13.63 -18.11
CA LEU A 91 -12.32 13.40 -16.74
C LEU A 91 -13.53 13.34 -15.80
N PHE A 92 -14.48 14.27 -15.93
CA PHE A 92 -15.69 14.27 -15.14
C PHE A 92 -16.56 13.03 -15.38
N ASN A 93 -16.73 12.63 -16.64
CA ASN A 93 -17.44 11.39 -17.00
C ASN A 93 -16.80 10.16 -16.34
N SER A 94 -15.48 10.07 -16.36
CA SER A 94 -14.75 8.96 -15.75
C SER A 94 -14.93 8.93 -14.23
N ILE A 95 -14.84 10.10 -13.57
CA ILE A 95 -15.09 10.24 -12.13
C ILE A 95 -16.52 9.83 -11.80
N TYR A 96 -17.50 10.34 -12.54
CA TYR A 96 -18.92 10.06 -12.31
C TYR A 96 -19.25 8.57 -12.48
N VAL A 97 -18.82 7.96 -13.60
CA VAL A 97 -19.06 6.54 -13.88
C VAL A 97 -18.36 5.66 -12.85
N THR A 98 -17.12 5.98 -12.48
CA THR A 98 -16.37 5.20 -11.48
C THR A 98 -17.03 5.31 -10.11
N ALA A 99 -17.39 6.52 -9.67
CA ALA A 99 -18.04 6.74 -8.38
C ALA A 99 -19.40 6.04 -8.29
N ALA A 100 -20.24 6.18 -9.31
CA ALA A 100 -21.53 5.51 -9.39
C ALA A 100 -21.37 3.98 -9.34
N THR A 101 -20.41 3.44 -10.10
CA THR A 101 -20.12 2.01 -10.13
C THR A 101 -19.63 1.50 -8.78
N VAL A 102 -18.68 2.20 -8.15
CA VAL A 102 -18.16 1.82 -6.82
C VAL A 102 -19.26 1.84 -5.77
N LEU A 103 -20.12 2.86 -5.75
CA LEU A 103 -21.23 2.93 -4.81
C LEU A 103 -22.21 1.79 -5.00
N LEU A 104 -22.67 1.55 -6.24
CA LEU A 104 -23.63 0.49 -6.54
C LEU A 104 -23.06 -0.89 -6.22
N THR A 105 -21.83 -1.17 -6.68
CA THR A 105 -21.17 -2.46 -6.43
C THR A 105 -20.91 -2.68 -4.94
N THR A 106 -20.54 -1.66 -4.19
CA THR A 106 -20.35 -1.75 -2.73
C THR A 106 -21.67 -2.08 -2.03
N VAL A 107 -22.77 -1.37 -2.35
CA VAL A 107 -24.08 -1.66 -1.76
C VAL A 107 -24.51 -3.10 -2.07
N CYS A 108 -24.39 -3.53 -3.32
CA CYS A 108 -24.69 -4.90 -3.72
C CYS A 108 -23.80 -5.93 -3.02
N ALA A 109 -22.49 -5.68 -2.91
CA ALA A 109 -21.55 -6.57 -2.25
C ALA A 109 -21.83 -6.71 -0.75
N VAL A 110 -22.18 -5.61 -0.07
CA VAL A 110 -22.54 -5.61 1.35
C VAL A 110 -23.85 -6.39 1.57
N LEU A 111 -24.87 -6.15 0.74
CA LEU A 111 -26.14 -6.89 0.83
C LEU A 111 -25.96 -8.39 0.52
N ALA A 112 -25.16 -8.72 -0.49
CA ALA A 112 -24.83 -10.10 -0.83
C ALA A 112 -24.06 -10.80 0.30
N GLY A 113 -23.03 -10.14 0.85
CA GLY A 113 -22.28 -10.64 2.00
C GLY A 113 -23.17 -10.84 3.23
N TYR A 114 -24.07 -9.90 3.51
CA TYR A 114 -25.05 -10.02 4.60
C TYR A 114 -25.98 -11.23 4.39
N ALA A 115 -26.52 -11.39 3.18
CA ALA A 115 -27.38 -12.51 2.85
C ALA A 115 -26.66 -13.87 2.94
N LEU A 116 -25.40 -13.96 2.53
CA LEU A 116 -24.63 -15.20 2.61
C LEU A 116 -24.37 -15.65 4.06
N VAL A 117 -24.15 -14.69 4.97
CA VAL A 117 -23.84 -14.98 6.39
C VAL A 117 -25.11 -15.18 7.22
N HIS A 118 -26.13 -14.33 7.06
CA HIS A 118 -27.28 -14.29 7.97
C HIS A 118 -28.53 -14.98 7.43
N LEU A 119 -28.75 -14.96 6.11
CA LEU A 119 -29.79 -15.82 5.54
C LEU A 119 -29.19 -17.20 5.38
N LYS A 120 -29.81 -18.24 5.94
CA LYS A 120 -29.54 -19.66 5.63
C LYS A 120 -29.96 -19.95 4.18
N ALA A 121 -29.35 -19.24 3.22
CA ALA A 121 -29.64 -19.37 1.81
C ALA A 121 -29.28 -20.80 1.41
N LYS A 122 -30.26 -21.51 0.86
CA LYS A 122 -30.21 -22.95 0.56
C LYS A 122 -29.12 -23.35 -0.47
N GLY A 123 -28.35 -22.38 -0.97
CA GLY A 123 -27.18 -22.56 -1.86
C GLY A 123 -25.92 -21.79 -1.44
N SER A 124 -25.86 -21.20 -0.22
CA SER A 124 -24.71 -20.40 0.26
C SER A 124 -23.39 -21.19 0.20
N GLY A 125 -23.40 -22.49 0.51
CA GLY A 125 -22.22 -23.35 0.43
C GLY A 125 -21.65 -23.54 -0.99
N ILE A 126 -22.50 -23.51 -2.02
CA ILE A 126 -22.04 -23.62 -3.43
C ILE A 126 -21.45 -22.29 -3.89
N VAL A 127 -22.08 -21.17 -3.52
CA VAL A 127 -21.58 -19.83 -3.85
C VAL A 127 -20.23 -19.56 -3.18
N VAL A 128 -20.06 -19.93 -1.92
CA VAL A 128 -18.80 -19.78 -1.18
C VAL A 128 -17.70 -20.72 -1.68
N ALA A 129 -18.04 -21.93 -2.15
CA ALA A 129 -17.03 -22.87 -2.65
C ALA A 129 -16.51 -22.55 -4.06
N VAL A 130 -17.27 -21.79 -4.85
CA VAL A 130 -16.91 -21.36 -6.21
C VAL A 130 -16.14 -20.03 -6.22
N LEU A 131 -16.36 -19.19 -5.21
CA LEU A 131 -15.60 -17.95 -4.97
C LEU A 131 -14.18 -18.26 -4.45
#